data_AF-A0A953YKT6-F1
#
_entry.id   AF-A0A953YKT6-F1
#
_cell.length_a   1.000
_cell.length_b   1.000
_cell.length_c   1.000
_cell.angle_alpha   90.00
_cell.angle_beta   90.00
_cell.angle_gamma   90.00
#
_symmetry.space_group_name_H-M   'P 1'
#
loop_
_entity.id
_entity.type
_entity.pdbx_description
1 polymer ?
#
loop_
_entity_poly.entity_id
_entity_poly.type
_entity_poly.pdbx_seq_one_letter_code
_entity_poly.pdbx_strand_id
1 'polypeptide(L)' 'SRYRQWITHKLSYWHEQFGTSGCVGCGRCITWCPVGIDITEEARALAESEGRT' A
#
# COMPACT_ATOMS: atom_id res chain seq x y z
N SER A 1 6.22 3.95 -15.08
CA SER A 1 4.89 4.59 -15.18
C SER A 1 4.64 5.43 -13.94
N ARG A 2 3.87 6.52 -14.06
CA ARG A 2 3.54 7.44 -12.95
C ARG A 2 2.89 6.71 -11.76
N TYR A 3 2.01 5.74 -12.03
CA TYR A 3 1.35 4.93 -10.99
C TYR A 3 2.33 4.09 -10.18
N ARG A 4 3.29 3.41 -10.84
CA ARG A 4 4.33 2.64 -10.15
C ARG A 4 5.17 3.53 -9.24
N GLN A 5 5.59 4.70 -9.73
CA GLN A 5 6.37 5.64 -8.92
C GLN A 5 5.58 6.19 -7.73
N TRP A 6 4.31 6.52 -7.93
CA TRP A 6 3.44 7.02 -6.86
C TRP A 6 3.22 5.96 -5.77
N ILE A 7 2.91 4.70 -6.14
CA ILE A 7 2.65 3.64 -5.15
C ILE A 7 3.91 3.29 -4.38
N THR A 8 5.07 3.16 -5.05
CA THR A 8 6.34 2.86 -4.37
C THR A 8 6.79 4.02 -3.48
N HIS A 9 6.54 5.26 -3.88
CA HIS A 9 6.84 6.42 -3.05
C HIS A 9 6.03 6.45 -1.76
N LYS A 10 4.77 5.98 -1.79
CA LYS A 10 3.91 5.97 -0.60
C LYS A 10 4.07 4.73 0.28
N LEU A 11 4.33 3.56 -0.31
CA LEU A 11 4.29 2.29 0.40
C LEU A 11 5.66 1.64 0.63
N SER A 12 6.72 2.09 -0.06
CA SER A 12 8.08 1.55 0.10
C SER A 12 9.05 2.65 0.55
N TYR A 13 9.35 3.61 -0.33
CA TYR A 13 10.36 4.63 -0.06
C TYR A 13 10.00 5.55 1.11
N TRP A 14 8.70 5.72 1.41
CA TRP A 14 8.27 6.47 2.60
C TRP A 14 8.66 5.76 3.90
N HIS A 15 8.56 4.42 3.94
CA HIS A 15 8.96 3.64 5.10
C HIS A 15 10.47 3.75 5.32
N GLU A 16 11.27 3.67 4.26
CA GLU A 16 12.72 3.82 4.32
C GLU A 16 13.14 5.20 4.88
N GLN A 17 12.39 6.25 4.54
CA GLN A 17 12.70 7.63 4.95
C GLN A 17 12.13 8.02 6.33
N PHE A 18 10.92 7.57 6.65
CA PHE A 18 10.15 8.08 7.79
C PHE A 18 9.72 6.99 8.78
N GLY A 19 10.07 5.73 8.54
CA GLY A 19 9.70 4.60 9.40
C GLY A 19 8.21 4.27 9.41
N THR A 20 7.41 4.90 8.56
CA THR A 20 5.95 4.72 8.51
C THR A 20 5.43 4.67 7.08
N SER A 21 4.15 4.35 6.92
CA SER A 21 3.50 4.39 5.61
C SER A 21 3.16 5.84 5.24
N GLY A 22 3.39 6.20 3.99
CA GLY A 22 2.93 7.47 3.42
C GLY A 22 1.46 7.45 2.98
N CYS A 23 0.75 6.35 3.25
CA CYS A 23 -0.67 6.18 2.96
C CYS A 23 -1.52 7.17 3.75
N VAL A 24 -2.41 7.88 3.06
CA VAL A 24 -3.33 8.88 3.64
C VAL A 24 -4.81 8.53 3.40
N GLY A 25 -5.10 7.30 2.97
CA GLY A 25 -6.48 6.86 2.69
C GLY A 25 -7.10 7.41 1.40
N CYS A 26 -6.30 7.90 0.44
CA CYS A 26 -6.83 8.52 -0.79
C CYS A 26 -7.47 7.55 -1.82
N GLY A 27 -7.42 6.23 -1.59
CA GLY A 27 -8.06 5.21 -2.45
C GLY A 27 -7.46 4.97 -3.84
N ARG A 28 -6.51 5.80 -4.31
CA ARG A 28 -5.97 5.71 -5.68
C ARG A 28 -5.30 4.37 -6.02
N CYS A 29 -4.74 3.67 -5.05
CA CYS A 29 -4.17 2.34 -5.28
C CYS A 29 -5.24 1.31 -5.68
N ILE A 30 -6.44 1.40 -5.10
CA ILE A 30 -7.56 0.49 -5.36
C ILE A 30 -8.23 0.88 -6.67
N THR A 31 -8.63 2.15 -6.82
CA THR A 31 -9.36 2.65 -8.00
C THR A 31 -8.62 2.43 -9.31
N TRP A 32 -7.29 2.50 -9.30
CA TRP A 32 -6.47 2.43 -10.51
C TRP A 32 -5.75 1.10 -10.68
N CYS A 33 -6.04 0.10 -9.83
CA CYS A 33 -5.44 -1.21 -9.98
C CYS A 33 -5.97 -1.89 -11.25
N PRO A 34 -5.11 -2.22 -12.24
CA PRO A 34 -5.56 -2.77 -13.53
C PRO A 34 -6.19 -4.16 -13.39
N VAL A 35 -5.91 -4.86 -12.29
CA VAL A 35 -6.41 -6.21 -11.99
C VAL A 35 -7.38 -6.24 -10.81
N GLY A 36 -7.80 -5.07 -10.30
CA GLY A 36 -8.86 -4.99 -9.29
C GLY A 36 -8.47 -5.43 -7.88
N ILE A 37 -7.19 -5.36 -7.50
CA ILE A 37 -6.73 -5.70 -6.15
C ILE A 37 -7.05 -4.57 -5.16
N ASP A 38 -7.68 -4.91 -4.04
CA ASP A 38 -7.74 -4.06 -2.86
C ASP A 38 -6.54 -4.33 -1.93
N ILE A 39 -5.52 -3.49 -2.03
CA ILE A 39 -4.30 -3.66 -1.24
C ILE A 39 -4.52 -3.54 0.28
N THR A 40 -5.63 -2.95 0.72
CA THR A 40 -5.93 -2.77 2.15
C THR A 40 -6.47 -4.06 2.74
N GLU A 41 -7.26 -4.80 1.97
CA GLU A 41 -7.71 -6.15 2.30
C GLU A 41 -6.53 -7.11 2.34
N GLU A 42 -5.70 -7.13 1.29
CA GLU A 42 -4.51 -7.99 1.22
C GLU A 42 -3.53 -7.71 2.38
N ALA A 43 -3.28 -6.42 2.69
CA ALA A 43 -2.40 -6.07 3.81
C ALA A 43 -2.95 -6.52 5.16
N ARG A 44 -4.28 -6.47 5.36
CA ARG A 44 -4.92 -6.98 6.58
C ARG A 44 -4.78 -8.50 6.66
N ALA A 45 -5.11 -9.21 5.59
CA ALA A 45 -5.01 -10.67 5.54
C ALA A 45 -3.58 -11.15 5.83
N LEU A 46 -2.57 -10.45 5.28
CA LEU A 46 -1.16 -10.73 5.56
C LEU A 46 -0.82 -10.50 7.04
N ALA A 47 -1.25 -9.38 7.63
CA ALA A 47 -0.98 -9.08 9.04
C ALA A 47 -1.59 -10.11 10.00
N GLU A 48 -2.81 -10.57 9.71
CA GLU A 48 -3.49 -11.64 10.44
C GLU A 48 -2.75 -12.97 10.28
N SER A 49 -2.30 -13.31 9.07
CA SER A 49 -1.55 -14.53 8.80
C SER A 49 -0.17 -14.58 9.50
N GLU A 50 0.46 -13.42 9.69
CA GLU A 50 1.76 -13.29 10.38
C GLU A 50 1.61 -13.25 11.92
N GLY A 51 0.40 -13.34 12.47
CA GLY A 51 0.16 -13.26 13.91
C GLY A 51 0.51 -11.89 14.51
N ARG A 52 0.55 -10.83 13.69
CA ARG A 52 0.79 -9.45 14.10
C ARG A 52 -0.56 -8.80 14.41
N THR A 53 -1.16 -9.16 15.54
CA THR A 53 -2.39 -8.53 16.07
C THR A 53 -2.20 -8.20 17.54
#